data_AF-A0AAV8PDX5-F1
#
_entry.id   AF-A0AAV8PDX5-F1
#
_cell.length_a   1.000
_cell.length_b   1.000
_cell.length_c   1.000
_cell.angle_alpha   90.00
_cell.angle_beta   90.00
_cell.angle_gamma   90.00
#
_symmetry.space_group_name_H-M   'P 1'
#
loop_
_entity.id
_entity.type
_entity.pdbx_description
1 polymer ?
#
loop_
_entity_poly.entity_id
_entity_poly.type
_entity_poly.pdbx_seq_one_letter_code
_entity_poly.pdbx_strand_id
1 'polypeptide(L)'
;MARGPVSLVSQLGEERFSYCFASDDTTTPLLFGSSASPSPQAASTPFVNTPSPLYYLSLQGISVGATLLPTPNTTFALQPNGTGGSVIDSGSTFTLLTDPAYAMLKQAFVSQMNLPVATVSGYGPCFSLPLDPGGVAVPSLAFHFDSADMDFPAENYFLVDPSVHCTWYIFIALGLAIFD
;
A
#
# COMPACT_ATOMS: atom_id res chain seq x y z
N MET A 1 -4.38 -14.74 -9.81
CA MET A 1 -5.13 -15.03 -8.57
C MET A 1 -6.47 -14.31 -8.48
N ALA A 2 -6.90 -13.51 -9.47
CA ALA A 2 -8.22 -12.86 -9.48
C ALA A 2 -9.40 -13.85 -9.31
N ARG A 3 -10.59 -13.34 -8.98
CA ARG A 3 -11.81 -14.14 -8.85
C ARG A 3 -12.35 -14.53 -10.23
N GLY A 4 -12.83 -15.76 -10.35
CA GLY A 4 -13.48 -16.25 -11.57
C GLY A 4 -13.26 -17.74 -11.81
N PRO A 5 -14.06 -18.37 -12.70
CA PRO A 5 -14.07 -19.82 -12.89
C PRO A 5 -12.75 -20.37 -13.44
N VAL A 6 -11.97 -19.55 -14.14
CA VAL A 6 -10.66 -19.92 -14.70
C VAL A 6 -9.49 -19.46 -13.83
N SER A 7 -9.73 -18.93 -12.63
CA SER A 7 -8.63 -18.59 -11.72
C SER A 7 -7.97 -19.86 -11.16
N LEU A 8 -6.69 -19.76 -10.79
CA LEU A 8 -5.97 -20.89 -10.20
C LEU A 8 -6.64 -21.37 -8.90
N VAL A 9 -7.13 -20.45 -8.07
CA VAL A 9 -7.85 -20.74 -6.82
C VAL A 9 -9.08 -21.61 -7.12
N SER A 10 -9.91 -21.20 -8.09
CA SER A 10 -11.10 -21.95 -8.50
C SER A 10 -10.77 -23.29 -9.15
N GLN A 11 -9.72 -23.34 -9.98
CA GLN A 11 -9.29 -24.58 -10.66
C GLN A 11 -8.78 -25.64 -9.68
N LEU A 12 -8.21 -25.21 -8.55
CA LEU A 12 -7.80 -26.10 -7.46
C LEU A 12 -8.97 -26.52 -6.56
N GLY A 13 -10.16 -25.94 -6.75
CA GLY A 13 -11.30 -26.18 -5.87
C GLY A 13 -11.14 -25.58 -4.48
N GLU A 14 -10.25 -24.60 -4.34
CA GLU A 14 -9.97 -23.92 -3.08
C GLU A 14 -10.73 -22.60 -3.03
N GLU A 15 -11.03 -22.14 -1.82
CA GLU A 15 -11.74 -20.86 -1.60
C GLU A 15 -10.79 -19.76 -1.13
N ARG A 16 -9.55 -20.11 -0.82
CA ARG A 16 -8.57 -19.23 -0.19
C ARG A 16 -7.15 -19.46 -0.63
N PHE A 17 -6.36 -18.40 -0.50
CA PHE A 17 -4.93 -18.40 -0.73
C PHE A 17 -4.24 -17.33 0.11
N SER A 18 -2.94 -17.50 0.36
CA SER A 18 -2.12 -16.51 1.02
C SER A 18 -0.74 -16.43 0.39
N TYR A 19 -0.16 -15.24 0.36
CA TYR A 19 1.20 -15.00 -0.14
C TYR A 19 1.91 -14.03 0.81
N CYS A 20 3.25 -14.02 0.75
CA CYS A 20 4.09 -13.07 1.47
C CYS A 20 5.23 -12.70 0.53
N PHE A 21 5.28 -11.48 0.00
CA PHE A 21 6.38 -11.09 -0.89
C PHE A 21 7.63 -10.74 -0.08
N ALA A 22 8.78 -11.24 -0.55
CA ALA A 22 10.07 -10.79 -0.07
C ALA A 22 10.52 -9.54 -0.85
N SER A 23 11.28 -8.67 -0.18
CA SER A 23 11.90 -7.48 -0.80
C SER A 23 13.19 -7.80 -1.55
N ASP A 24 13.65 -9.05 -1.49
CA ASP A 24 14.86 -9.56 -2.13
C ASP A 24 14.54 -10.81 -2.96
N ASP A 25 15.57 -11.50 -3.47
CA ASP A 25 15.43 -12.71 -4.28
C ASP A 25 15.02 -13.96 -3.46
N THR A 26 14.56 -13.78 -2.21
CA THR A 26 14.10 -14.88 -1.38
C THR A 26 12.80 -15.46 -1.92
N THR A 27 12.80 -16.76 -2.21
CA THR A 27 11.59 -17.49 -2.58
C THR A 27 10.66 -17.63 -1.38
N THR A 28 9.43 -17.14 -1.53
CA THR A 28 8.35 -17.31 -0.54
C THR A 28 7.21 -18.16 -1.11
N PRO A 29 6.48 -18.90 -0.27
CA PRO A 29 5.44 -19.79 -0.75
C PRO A 29 4.15 -19.03 -1.08
N LEU A 30 3.44 -19.51 -2.11
CA LEU A 30 2.03 -19.25 -2.32
C LEU A 30 1.24 -20.43 -1.75
N LEU A 31 0.42 -20.18 -0.75
CA LEU A 31 -0.36 -21.21 -0.04
C LEU A 31 -1.82 -21.16 -0.48
N PHE A 32 -2.50 -22.30 -0.40
CA PHE A 32 -3.90 -22.46 -0.77
C PHE A 32 -4.66 -23.26 0.29
N GLY A 33 -5.98 -23.11 0.32
CA GLY A 33 -6.85 -23.90 1.17
C GLY A 33 -6.54 -23.75 2.65
N SER A 34 -6.63 -24.83 3.42
CA SER A 34 -6.36 -24.80 4.87
C SER A 34 -4.97 -24.27 5.24
N SER A 35 -3.99 -24.43 4.35
CA SER A 35 -2.62 -23.94 4.57
C SER A 35 -2.50 -22.42 4.46
N ALA A 36 -3.47 -21.75 3.84
CA ALA A 36 -3.53 -20.28 3.73
C ALA A 36 -4.18 -19.60 4.94
N SER A 37 -4.46 -20.35 6.02
CA SER A 37 -5.18 -19.81 7.17
C SER A 37 -4.42 -18.65 7.82
N PRO A 38 -5.10 -17.53 8.15
CA PRO A 38 -4.49 -16.40 8.83
C PRO A 38 -3.89 -16.78 10.18
N SER A 39 -2.81 -16.10 10.52
CA SER A 39 -2.32 -16.06 11.90
C SER A 39 -3.40 -15.48 12.82
N PRO A 40 -3.55 -15.95 14.08
CA PRO A 40 -4.49 -15.36 15.05
C PRO A 40 -4.25 -13.86 15.32
N GLN A 41 -3.05 -13.36 15.04
CA GLN A 41 -2.68 -11.94 15.18
C GLN A 41 -2.92 -11.13 13.89
N ALA A 42 -3.38 -11.75 12.81
CA ALA A 42 -3.65 -11.05 11.56
C ALA A 42 -4.86 -10.13 11.73
N ALA A 43 -4.74 -8.89 11.24
CA ALA A 43 -5.88 -8.02 11.04
C ALA A 43 -6.68 -8.49 9.80
N SER A 44 -7.97 -8.20 9.77
CA SER A 44 -8.83 -8.60 8.64
C SER A 44 -9.82 -7.50 8.32
N THR A 45 -10.05 -7.31 7.02
CA THR A 45 -11.06 -6.40 6.47
C THR A 45 -11.88 -7.15 5.42
N PRO A 46 -13.20 -6.95 5.34
CA PRO A 46 -14.00 -7.59 4.31
C PRO A 46 -13.64 -7.07 2.92
N PHE A 47 -13.72 -7.96 1.93
CA PHE A 47 -13.74 -7.54 0.53
C PHE A 47 -15.06 -6.81 0.22
N VAL A 48 -14.99 -5.80 -0.63
CA VAL A 48 -16.18 -5.13 -1.15
C VAL A 48 -16.94 -6.09 -2.07
N ASN A 49 -18.24 -6.21 -1.87
CA ASN A 49 -19.08 -7.04 -2.72
C ASN A 49 -19.31 -6.37 -4.09
N THR A 50 -18.69 -6.90 -5.14
CA THR A 50 -18.75 -6.38 -6.50
C THR A 50 -18.69 -7.53 -7.52
N PRO A 51 -19.34 -7.41 -8.70
CA PRO A 51 -19.20 -8.39 -9.77
C PRO A 51 -17.80 -8.40 -10.42
N SER A 52 -16.91 -7.49 -10.04
CA SER A 52 -15.54 -7.44 -10.55
C SER A 52 -14.73 -8.68 -10.15
N PRO A 53 -13.84 -9.19 -11.02
CA PRO A 53 -12.90 -10.25 -10.64
C PRO A 53 -11.78 -9.76 -9.71
N LEU A 54 -11.62 -8.45 -9.53
CA LEU A 54 -10.56 -7.87 -8.69
C LEU A 54 -10.96 -7.89 -7.21
N TYR A 55 -9.96 -7.96 -6.33
CA TYR A 55 -10.15 -7.88 -4.89
C TYR A 55 -10.22 -6.42 -4.45
N TYR A 56 -11.44 -5.91 -4.31
CA TYR A 56 -11.68 -4.57 -3.79
C TYR A 56 -11.70 -4.55 -2.27
N LEU A 57 -11.07 -3.54 -1.68
CA LEU A 57 -11.09 -3.24 -0.26
C LEU A 57 -11.72 -1.87 -0.02
N SER A 58 -12.30 -1.70 1.17
CA SER A 58 -12.89 -0.44 1.61
C SER A 58 -11.85 0.40 2.35
N LEU A 59 -11.09 1.20 1.61
CA LEU A 59 -10.12 2.15 2.18
C LEU A 59 -10.88 3.41 2.64
N GLN A 60 -10.84 3.68 3.94
CA GLN A 60 -11.51 4.80 4.59
C GLN A 60 -10.63 6.05 4.65
N GLY A 61 -9.32 5.88 4.70
CA GLY A 61 -8.39 7.00 4.78
C GLY A 61 -6.93 6.56 4.83
N ILE A 62 -6.05 7.56 4.79
CA ILE A 62 -4.61 7.39 4.87
C ILE A 62 -4.09 8.38 5.91
N SER A 63 -3.19 7.94 6.79
CA SER A 63 -2.52 8.80 7.76
C SER A 63 -1.02 8.86 7.53
N VAL A 64 -0.44 10.05 7.74
CA VAL A 64 1.00 10.28 7.81
C VAL A 64 1.32 10.81 9.21
N GLY A 65 2.15 10.08 9.97
CA GLY A 65 2.30 10.31 11.40
C GLY A 65 0.95 10.21 12.11
N ALA A 66 0.63 11.20 12.94
CA ALA A 66 -0.67 11.32 13.60
C ALA A 66 -1.74 12.06 12.76
N THR A 67 -1.44 12.40 11.50
CA THR A 67 -2.31 13.25 10.67
C THR A 67 -3.04 12.42 9.62
N LEU A 68 -4.36 12.32 9.76
CA LEU A 68 -5.24 11.81 8.72
C LEU A 68 -5.29 12.80 7.55
N LEU A 69 -5.11 12.31 6.32
CA LEU A 69 -5.15 13.17 5.13
C LEU A 69 -6.54 13.82 4.99
N PRO A 70 -6.63 15.13 4.67
CA PRO A 70 -7.89 15.83 4.52
C PRO A 70 -8.52 15.55 3.15
N THR A 71 -8.95 14.30 2.93
CA THR A 71 -9.64 13.87 1.72
C THR A 71 -11.14 13.69 1.96
N PRO A 72 -12.01 14.00 0.98
CA PRO A 72 -13.42 13.62 1.05
C PRO A 72 -13.60 12.12 1.31
N ASN A 73 -14.61 11.74 2.10
CA ASN A 73 -14.90 10.33 2.38
C ASN A 73 -15.18 9.49 1.12
N THR A 74 -15.52 10.14 0.00
CA THR A 74 -15.77 9.49 -1.29
C THR A 74 -14.52 9.26 -2.12
N THR A 75 -13.35 9.77 -1.71
CA THR A 75 -12.11 9.73 -2.51
C THR A 75 -11.68 8.32 -2.88
N PHE A 76 -11.85 7.36 -1.97
CA PHE A 76 -11.45 5.96 -2.19
C PHE A 76 -12.65 5.02 -2.37
N ALA A 77 -13.87 5.55 -2.38
CA ALA A 77 -15.09 4.75 -2.44
C ALA A 77 -15.31 4.16 -3.84
N LEU A 78 -15.68 2.88 -3.89
CA LEU A 78 -16.17 2.26 -5.12
C LEU A 78 -17.55 2.83 -5.45
N GLN A 79 -17.70 3.38 -6.65
CA GLN A 79 -18.93 3.99 -7.12
C GLN A 79 -19.87 2.93 -7.72
N PRO A 80 -21.20 3.16 -7.73
CA PRO A 80 -22.17 2.21 -8.29
C PRO A 80 -21.96 1.87 -9.78
N ASN A 81 -21.31 2.76 -10.52
CA ASN A 81 -20.94 2.56 -11.94
C ASN A 81 -19.65 1.72 -12.13
N GLY A 82 -19.06 1.21 -11.04
CA GLY A 82 -17.83 0.42 -11.05
C GLY A 82 -16.52 1.23 -11.13
N THR A 83 -16.59 2.56 -11.03
CA THR A 83 -15.39 3.43 -11.00
C THR A 83 -14.90 3.70 -9.58
N GLY A 84 -13.63 4.05 -9.43
CA GLY A 84 -13.03 4.30 -8.12
C GLY A 84 -12.77 3.01 -7.34
N GLY A 85 -12.82 3.11 -6.01
CA GLY A 85 -12.46 1.99 -5.14
C GLY A 85 -10.96 1.84 -4.91
N SER A 86 -10.59 0.85 -4.10
CA SER A 86 -9.21 0.45 -3.84
C SER A 86 -9.07 -1.04 -4.10
N VAL A 87 -8.08 -1.43 -4.90
CA VAL A 87 -7.85 -2.83 -5.29
C VAL A 87 -6.48 -3.30 -4.84
N ILE A 88 -6.38 -4.59 -4.55
CA ILE A 88 -5.08 -5.25 -4.38
C ILE A 88 -4.61 -5.72 -5.74
N ASP A 89 -3.39 -5.34 -6.11
CA ASP A 89 -2.75 -5.76 -7.35
C ASP A 89 -1.28 -6.13 -7.11
N SER A 90 -1.00 -7.43 -7.13
CA SER A 90 0.37 -7.94 -7.07
C SER A 90 1.14 -7.79 -8.39
N GLY A 91 0.49 -7.38 -9.47
CA GLY A 91 1.12 -7.11 -10.77
C GLY A 91 1.72 -5.71 -10.88
N SER A 92 1.41 -4.81 -9.94
CA SER A 92 1.95 -3.45 -9.89
C SER A 92 3.13 -3.36 -8.93
N THR A 93 4.23 -2.74 -9.39
CA THR A 93 5.40 -2.47 -8.54
C THR A 93 5.11 -1.43 -7.45
N PHE A 94 4.16 -0.52 -7.71
CA PHE A 94 3.84 0.60 -6.83
C PHE A 94 2.33 0.68 -6.58
N THR A 95 1.93 1.15 -5.40
CA THR A 95 0.56 1.56 -5.13
C THR A 95 0.30 2.86 -5.88
N LEU A 96 -0.80 2.87 -6.62
CA LEU A 96 -1.24 4.01 -7.38
C LEU A 96 -2.38 4.69 -6.63
N LEU A 97 -2.23 5.99 -6.38
CA LEU A 97 -3.27 6.83 -5.82
C LEU A 97 -3.74 7.82 -6.89
N THR A 98 -5.01 8.21 -6.84
CA THR A 98 -5.51 9.32 -7.67
C THR A 98 -4.72 10.60 -7.40
N ASP A 99 -4.51 11.44 -8.42
CA ASP A 99 -3.73 12.68 -8.30
C ASP A 99 -4.09 13.53 -7.06
N PRO A 100 -5.38 13.75 -6.71
CA PRO A 100 -5.72 14.54 -5.52
C PRO A 100 -5.26 13.90 -4.21
N ALA A 101 -5.47 12.58 -4.05
CA ALA A 101 -5.05 11.85 -2.86
C ALA A 101 -3.53 11.82 -2.74
N TYR A 102 -2.84 11.59 -3.86
CA TYR A 102 -1.39 11.59 -3.92
C TYR A 102 -0.79 12.97 -3.62
N ALA A 103 -1.41 14.05 -4.08
CA ALA A 103 -0.99 15.41 -3.75
C ALA A 103 -1.07 15.68 -2.24
N MET A 104 -2.15 15.26 -1.58
CA MET A 104 -2.31 15.39 -0.12
C MET A 104 -1.27 14.56 0.63
N LEU A 105 -1.00 13.34 0.18
CA LEU A 105 0.02 12.47 0.75
C LEU A 105 1.40 13.14 0.70
N LYS A 106 1.79 13.65 -0.48
CA LYS A 106 3.06 14.38 -0.66
C LYS A 106 3.16 15.57 0.28
N GLN A 107 2.11 16.38 0.37
CA GLN A 107 2.10 17.55 1.22
C GLN A 107 2.28 17.19 2.70
N ALA A 108 1.61 16.13 3.17
CA ALA A 108 1.72 15.67 4.54
C ALA A 108 3.15 15.25 4.89
N PHE A 109 3.80 14.45 4.04
CA PHE A 109 5.21 14.09 4.23
C PHE A 109 6.14 15.30 4.19
N VAL A 110 6.01 16.19 3.21
CA VAL A 110 6.84 17.41 3.14
C VAL A 110 6.72 18.26 4.40
N SER A 111 5.51 18.35 4.96
CA SER A 111 5.28 19.12 6.19
C SER A 111 5.88 18.48 7.45
N GLN A 112 6.07 17.16 7.46
CA GLN A 112 6.49 16.41 8.66
C GLN A 112 7.95 15.97 8.64
N MET A 113 8.55 15.80 7.46
CA MET A 113 9.96 15.38 7.31
C MET A 113 10.95 16.42 7.85
N ASN A 114 10.56 17.69 7.97
CA ASN A 114 11.41 18.80 8.43
C ASN A 114 12.78 18.87 7.71
N LEU A 115 12.79 18.53 6.42
CA LEU A 115 13.96 18.56 5.55
C LEU A 115 13.70 19.43 4.32
N PRO A 116 14.73 20.08 3.76
CA PRO A 116 14.60 20.78 2.50
C PRO A 116 14.22 19.82 1.36
N VAL A 117 13.26 20.22 0.53
CA VAL A 117 12.95 19.50 -0.72
C VAL A 117 13.94 19.97 -1.78
N ALA A 118 14.77 19.06 -2.27
CA ALA A 118 15.78 19.33 -3.27
C ALA A 118 15.20 19.37 -4.68
N THR A 119 14.36 18.39 -5.01
CA THR A 119 13.69 18.27 -6.30
C THR A 119 12.30 17.67 -6.11
N VAL A 120 11.42 17.90 -7.08
CA VAL A 120 10.13 17.22 -7.16
C VAL A 120 10.04 16.60 -8.55
N SER A 121 9.99 15.28 -8.61
CA SER A 121 9.77 14.53 -9.85
C SER A 121 8.39 13.86 -9.81
N GLY A 122 8.01 13.21 -10.92
CA GLY A 122 6.70 12.58 -11.06
C GLY A 122 6.36 11.57 -9.95
N TYR A 123 7.38 10.91 -9.39
CA TYR A 123 7.17 9.90 -8.35
C TYR A 123 7.15 10.44 -6.92
N GLY A 124 7.33 11.75 -6.67
CA GLY A 124 7.34 12.31 -5.31
C GLY A 124 8.41 13.38 -4.99
N PRO A 125 8.36 13.94 -3.76
CA PRO A 125 9.33 14.94 -3.28
C PRO A 125 10.62 14.27 -2.84
N CYS A 126 11.75 14.83 -3.26
CA CYS A 126 13.09 14.37 -2.93
C CYS A 126 13.70 15.27 -1.87
N PHE A 127 14.16 14.70 -0.74
CA PHE A 127 14.65 15.47 0.41
C PHE A 127 16.18 15.53 0.46
N SER A 128 16.72 16.68 0.83
CA SER A 128 18.14 16.84 1.13
C SER A 128 18.45 16.24 2.50
N LEU A 129 19.30 15.20 2.53
CA LEU A 129 19.74 14.58 3.78
C LEU A 129 20.95 15.32 4.38
N PRO A 130 21.06 15.34 5.73
CA PRO A 130 22.29 15.75 6.39
C PRO A 130 23.42 14.72 6.15
N LEU A 131 24.67 15.13 6.41
CA LEU A 131 25.86 14.28 6.25
C LEU A 131 25.82 13.01 7.10
N ASP A 132 25.11 13.04 8.23
CA ASP A 132 24.81 11.87 9.07
C ASP A 132 23.29 11.62 9.07
N PRO A 133 22.78 10.78 8.15
CA PRO A 133 21.34 10.55 8.00
C PRO A 133 20.75 9.61 9.06
N GLY A 134 21.56 9.00 9.94
CA GLY A 134 21.12 8.02 10.93
C GLY A 134 20.09 8.52 11.94
N GLY A 135 19.84 9.83 11.99
CA GLY A 135 18.83 10.48 12.85
C GLY A 135 17.60 11.02 12.12
N VAL A 136 17.42 10.78 10.82
CA VAL A 136 16.24 11.27 10.09
C VAL A 136 15.02 10.41 10.45
N ALA A 137 14.06 11.02 11.14
CA ALA A 137 12.79 10.39 11.46
C ALA A 137 11.83 10.47 10.27
N VAL A 138 11.47 9.30 9.73
CA VAL A 138 10.46 9.19 8.67
C VAL A 138 9.08 9.07 9.32
N PRO A 139 8.11 9.95 8.99
CA PRO A 139 6.75 9.84 9.50
C PRO A 139 6.13 8.50 9.13
N SER A 140 5.43 7.86 10.07
CA SER A 140 4.71 6.60 9.82
C SER A 140 3.65 6.77 8.72
N LEU A 141 3.37 5.71 7.98
CA LEU A 141 2.29 5.66 7.00
C LEU A 141 1.32 4.55 7.40
N ALA A 142 0.03 4.88 7.45
CA ALA A 142 -1.03 3.92 7.76
C ALA A 142 -2.19 4.03 6.76
N PHE A 143 -2.70 2.89 6.31
CA PHE A 143 -3.94 2.79 5.56
C PHE A 143 -5.06 2.30 6.48
N HIS A 144 -6.17 3.03 6.51
CA HIS A 144 -7.32 2.73 7.36
C HIS A 144 -8.38 2.06 6.52
N PHE A 145 -8.64 0.77 6.75
CA PHE A 145 -9.74 0.03 6.16
C PHE A 145 -10.94 -0.03 7.11
N ASP A 146 -12.08 -0.54 6.65
CA ASP A 146 -13.34 -0.59 7.40
C ASP A 146 -13.22 -1.20 8.82
N SER A 147 -12.37 -2.20 8.99
CA SER A 147 -12.18 -2.91 10.27
C SER A 147 -10.72 -3.24 10.60
N ALA A 148 -9.77 -2.63 9.88
CA ALA A 148 -8.36 -2.92 10.06
C ALA A 148 -7.51 -1.71 9.67
N ASP A 149 -6.46 -1.46 10.44
CA ASP A 149 -5.40 -0.53 10.07
C ASP A 149 -4.19 -1.32 9.58
N MET A 150 -3.52 -0.77 8.56
CA MET A 150 -2.29 -1.33 8.03
C MET A 150 -1.19 -0.28 8.09
N ASP A 151 -0.26 -0.48 9.02
CA ASP A 151 0.98 0.27 9.08
C ASP A 151 2.01 -0.29 8.10
N PHE A 152 2.78 0.61 7.49
CA PHE A 152 3.86 0.25 6.60
C PHE A 152 5.21 0.49 7.29
N PRO A 153 6.16 -0.46 7.16
CA PRO A 153 7.57 -0.18 7.42
C PRO A 153 8.07 0.96 6.51
N ALA A 154 9.00 1.78 7.01
CA ALA A 154 9.48 2.96 6.29
C ALA A 154 10.09 2.58 4.93
N GLU A 155 10.80 1.47 4.86
CA GLU A 155 11.40 0.90 3.65
C GLU A 155 10.39 0.60 2.53
N ASN A 156 9.10 0.42 2.84
CA ASN A 156 8.07 0.17 1.84
C ASN A 156 7.63 1.44 1.11
N TYR A 157 7.82 2.61 1.72
CA TYR A 157 7.39 3.89 1.15
C TYR A 157 8.45 4.97 1.08
N PHE A 158 9.63 4.69 1.58
CA PHE A 158 10.79 5.54 1.57
C PHE A 158 11.90 4.66 0.94
N LEU A 159 12.49 5.05 -0.21
CA LEU A 159 13.72 4.47 -0.78
C LEU A 159 14.98 5.38 -0.80
N VAL A 160 16.10 4.92 -0.21
CA VAL A 160 17.41 5.59 -0.30
C VAL A 160 17.96 5.28 -1.67
N ASP A 161 18.44 6.28 -2.38
CA ASP A 161 19.37 6.05 -3.47
C ASP A 161 20.68 6.84 -3.18
N PRO A 162 21.84 6.16 -3.16
CA PRO A 162 23.12 6.78 -2.82
C PRO A 162 23.78 7.52 -4.00
N SER A 163 23.25 7.41 -5.22
CA SER A 163 23.84 7.97 -6.45
C SER A 163 23.44 9.42 -6.73
N VAL A 164 22.30 9.85 -6.20
CA VAL A 164 21.82 11.23 -6.20
C VAL A 164 21.96 11.74 -4.77
N HIS A 165 22.63 12.88 -4.57
CA HIS A 165 22.79 13.54 -3.25
C HIS A 165 21.47 14.00 -2.61
N CYS A 166 20.34 13.57 -3.14
CA CYS A 166 18.99 13.73 -2.65
C CYS A 166 18.25 12.48 -3.09
N THR A 167 17.58 11.78 -2.18
CA THR A 167 16.75 10.64 -2.58
C THR A 167 15.41 10.65 -1.91
N TRP A 168 14.67 9.57 -2.13
CA TRP A 168 13.34 9.31 -1.60
C TRP A 168 12.22 9.90 -2.44
N TYR A 169 11.39 8.99 -2.90
CA TYR A 169 10.04 9.26 -3.32
C TYR A 169 9.11 8.60 -2.29
N ILE A 170 7.89 9.10 -2.14
CA ILE A 170 6.86 8.35 -1.42
C ILE A 170 6.42 7.23 -2.37
N PHE A 171 7.10 6.11 -2.27
CA PHE A 171 6.69 4.87 -2.89
C PHE A 171 5.63 4.23 -2.01
N ILE A 172 4.86 3.28 -2.49
CA ILE A 172 4.17 2.36 -1.57
C ILE A 172 4.26 1.03 -2.29
N ALA A 173 5.35 0.31 -2.10
CA ALA A 173 5.53 -1.00 -2.69
C ALA A 173 4.63 -2.00 -1.95
N LEU A 174 3.83 -2.77 -2.70
CA LEU A 174 2.95 -3.77 -2.11
C LEU A 174 3.74 -5.04 -1.78
N GLY A 175 4.37 -5.06 -0.61
CA GLY A 175 4.67 -6.30 0.12
C GLY A 175 3.47 -6.70 0.98
N LEU A 176 2.31 -6.95 0.37
CA LEU A 176 1.12 -7.32 1.13
C LEU A 176 1.12 -8.83 1.39
N ALA A 177 1.10 -9.24 2.66
CA ALA A 177 0.60 -10.55 3.03
C ALA A 177 -0.91 -10.43 3.24
N ILE A 178 -1.69 -11.06 2.35
CA ILE A 178 -3.13 -11.16 2.51
C ILE A 178 -3.46 -12.61 2.80
N PHE A 179 -4.16 -12.79 3.91
CA PHE A 179 -4.73 -14.07 4.30
C PHE A 179 -6.20 -14.05 3.88
N ASP A 180 -6.59 -14.98 2.99
CA ASP A 180 -7.98 -15.35 2.70
C ASP A 180 -8.27 -16.70 3.37
#